data_AF-A0A0L6JJI9-F1
#
_entry.id   AF-A0A0L6JJI9-F1
#
_cell.length_a   1.000
_cell.length_b   1.000
_cell.length_c   1.000
_cell.angle_alpha   90.00
_cell.angle_beta   90.00
_cell.angle_gamma   90.00
#
_symmetry.space_group_name_H-M   'P 1'
#
loop_
_entity.id
_entity.type
_entity.pdbx_description
1 polymer ?
#
loop_
_entity_poly.entity_id
_entity_poly.type
_entity_poly.pdbx_seq_one_letter_code
_entity_poly.pdbx_strand_id
1 'polypeptide(L)'
;MGKALNEMSLEELWQLFPIVLKEHNPAYKQWHIDEKDQIENAVGKNVVKRINHIGSSSVKGLMSKPIIDILMEVSAEKVFY
;
A
#
# COMPACT_ATOMS: atom_id res chain seq x y z
N MET A 1 12.86 11.13 28.51
CA MET A 1 12.88 10.77 27.08
C MET A 1 12.45 9.31 26.97
N GLY A 2 11.51 9.00 26.09
CA GLY A 2 11.23 7.60 25.75
C GLY A 2 12.41 7.00 24.96
N LYS A 3 12.49 5.68 24.90
CA LYS A 3 13.44 4.98 24.02
C LYS A 3 13.26 5.44 22.56
N ALA A 4 14.31 5.42 21.76
CA ALA A 4 14.16 5.58 20.32
C ALA A 4 13.47 4.34 19.71
N LEU A 5 12.74 4.49 18.60
CA LEU A 5 11.97 3.39 18.00
C LEU A 5 12.84 2.17 17.64
N ASN A 6 14.09 2.40 17.24
CA ASN A 6 15.06 1.36 16.89
C ASN A 6 15.66 0.65 18.12
N GLU A 7 15.41 1.12 19.34
CA GLU A 7 15.88 0.54 20.61
C GLU A 7 14.77 -0.18 21.36
N MET A 8 13.54 -0.16 20.84
CA MET A 8 12.36 -0.80 21.44
C MET A 8 12.29 -2.28 21.11
N SER A 9 11.72 -3.08 22.02
CA SER A 9 11.35 -4.47 21.72
C SER A 9 10.14 -4.53 20.77
N LEU A 10 9.89 -5.70 20.18
CA LEU A 10 8.70 -5.89 19.33
C LEU A 10 7.41 -5.67 20.11
N GLU A 11 7.36 -6.06 21.38
CA GLU A 11 6.20 -5.87 22.25
C GLU A 11 5.95 -4.39 22.51
N GLU A 12 7.01 -3.61 22.79
CA GLU A 12 6.92 -2.15 22.93
C GLU A 12 6.42 -1.50 21.63
N LEU A 13 6.94 -1.95 20.48
CA LEU A 13 6.50 -1.48 19.17
C LEU A 13 5.05 -1.85 18.86
N TRP A 14 4.56 -3.03 19.25
CA TRP A 14 3.17 -3.44 19.03
C TRP A 14 2.18 -2.67 19.88
N GLN A 15 2.58 -2.16 21.05
CA GLN A 15 1.73 -1.25 21.83
C GLN A 15 1.57 0.11 21.13
N LEU A 16 2.61 0.59 20.44
CA LEU A 16 2.58 1.85 19.70
C LEU A 16 1.91 1.70 18.32
N PHE A 17 2.12 0.56 17.66
CA PHE A 17 1.63 0.24 16.32
C PHE A 17 0.82 -1.05 16.33
N PRO A 18 -0.38 -1.03 16.92
CA PRO A 18 -1.20 -2.23 17.06
C PRO A 18 -1.54 -2.82 15.69
N ILE A 19 -1.47 -4.15 15.60
CA ILE A 19 -1.92 -4.89 14.42
C ILE A 19 -3.45 -4.89 14.41
N VAL A 20 -4.04 -4.11 13.51
CA VAL A 20 -5.50 -4.04 13.33
C VAL A 20 -5.91 -4.80 12.09
N LEU A 21 -6.83 -5.75 12.25
CA LEU A 21 -7.55 -6.40 11.17
C LEU A 21 -8.97 -5.85 11.10
N LYS A 22 -9.48 -5.64 9.88
CA LYS A 22 -10.84 -5.18 9.62
C LYS A 22 -11.50 -6.06 8.57
N GLU A 23 -12.83 -6.11 8.61
CA GLU A 23 -13.61 -6.66 7.51
C GLU A 23 -13.32 -5.91 6.21
N HIS A 24 -13.57 -6.58 5.09
CA HIS A 24 -13.36 -5.99 3.77
C HIS A 24 -14.23 -4.74 3.59
N ASN A 25 -13.59 -3.60 3.33
CA ASN A 25 -14.28 -2.35 3.04
C ASN A 25 -14.53 -2.23 1.52
N PRO A 26 -15.79 -2.12 1.06
CA PRO A 26 -16.09 -1.93 -0.36
C PRO A 26 -15.40 -0.72 -1.00
N ALA A 27 -15.02 0.29 -0.21
CA ALA A 27 -14.31 1.48 -0.69
C ALA A 27 -12.86 1.20 -1.11
N TYR A 28 -12.26 0.06 -0.70
CA TYR A 28 -10.87 -0.27 -1.06
C TYR A 28 -10.62 -0.26 -2.57
N LYS A 29 -11.61 -0.70 -3.36
CA LYS A 29 -11.51 -0.64 -4.82
C LYS A 29 -11.41 0.81 -5.32
N GLN A 30 -12.19 1.73 -4.76
CA GLN A 30 -12.17 3.13 -5.17
C GLN A 30 -10.86 3.80 -4.72
N TRP A 31 -10.41 3.56 -3.49
CA TRP A 31 -9.14 4.08 -3.00
C TRP A 31 -7.95 3.63 -3.83
N HIS A 32 -7.94 2.36 -4.27
CA HIS A 32 -6.94 1.88 -5.23
C HIS A 32 -6.99 2.67 -6.56
N ILE A 33 -8.18 2.97 -7.09
CA ILE A 33 -8.32 3.73 -8.34
C ILE A 33 -7.80 5.16 -8.15
N ASP A 34 -8.19 5.81 -7.06
CA ASP A 34 -7.78 7.19 -6.76
C ASP A 34 -6.25 7.28 -6.59
N GLU A 35 -5.65 6.32 -5.89
CA GLU A 35 -4.19 6.28 -5.69
C GLU A 35 -3.45 5.91 -6.97
N LYS A 36 -3.99 4.96 -7.76
CA LYS A 36 -3.46 4.63 -9.08
C LYS A 36 -3.37 5.88 -9.96
N ASP A 37 -4.42 6.68 -10.02
CA ASP A 37 -4.47 7.89 -10.83
C ASP A 37 -3.44 8.93 -10.34
N GLN A 38 -3.26 9.07 -9.02
CA GLN A 38 -2.22 9.93 -8.44
C GLN A 38 -0.81 9.46 -8.80
N ILE A 39 -0.55 8.15 -8.69
CA ILE A 39 0.74 7.56 -9.06
C ILE A 39 1.02 7.81 -10.55
N GLU A 40 0.09 7.46 -11.45
CA GLU A 40 0.28 7.64 -12.91
C GLU A 40 0.56 9.08 -13.30
N ASN A 41 -0.10 10.04 -12.62
CA ASN A 41 0.14 11.47 -12.85
C ASN A 41 1.50 11.93 -12.32
N ALA A 42 1.96 11.38 -11.18
CA ALA A 42 3.24 11.74 -10.58
C ALA A 42 4.45 11.15 -11.33
N VAL A 43 4.37 9.89 -11.75
CA VAL A 43 5.49 9.20 -12.45
C VAL A 43 5.49 9.40 -13.96
N GLY A 44 4.37 9.85 -14.52
CA GLY A 44 4.18 10.01 -15.95
C GLY A 44 3.68 8.72 -16.62
N LYS A 45 2.55 8.84 -17.34
CA LYS A 45 1.85 7.73 -18.00
C LYS A 45 2.71 6.90 -18.97
N ASN A 46 3.76 7.50 -19.52
CA ASN A 46 4.65 6.82 -20.46
C ASN A 46 5.66 5.87 -19.80
N VAL A 47 5.80 5.91 -18.47
CA VAL A 47 6.68 5.04 -17.68
C VAL A 47 5.92 3.79 -17.21
N VAL A 48 4.63 3.95 -16.90
CA VAL A 48 3.77 2.90 -16.36
C VAL A 48 3.29 1.97 -17.47
N LYS A 49 3.58 0.68 -17.34
CA LYS A 49 2.99 -0.38 -18.19
C LYS A 49 1.66 -0.87 -17.64
N ARG A 50 1.60 -1.08 -16.32
CA ARG A 50 0.41 -1.61 -15.63
C ARG A 50 0.45 -1.26 -14.15
N ILE A 51 -0.72 -1.05 -13.56
CA ILE A 51 -0.92 -0.92 -12.11
C ILE A 51 -2.07 -1.84 -11.71
N ASN A 52 -1.85 -2.68 -10.69
CA ASN A 52 -2.85 -3.62 -10.17
C ASN A 52 -3.01 -3.49 -8.65
N HIS A 53 -4.25 -3.69 -8.19
CA HIS A 53 -4.58 -3.87 -6.78
C HIS A 53 -4.20 -5.29 -6.37
N ILE A 54 -3.20 -5.42 -5.50
CA ILE A 54 -2.75 -6.71 -4.97
C ILE A 54 -3.01 -6.78 -3.46
N GLY A 55 -2.51 -7.83 -2.82
CA GLY A 55 -2.66 -8.02 -1.37
C GLY A 55 -4.07 -8.41 -0.94
N SER A 56 -4.29 -8.52 0.36
CA SER A 56 -5.55 -9.03 0.90
C SER A 56 -6.72 -8.07 0.71
N SER A 57 -6.47 -6.76 0.63
CA SER A 57 -7.53 -5.75 0.45
C SER A 57 -8.16 -5.76 -0.95
N SER A 58 -7.53 -6.41 -1.94
CA SER A 58 -8.12 -6.62 -3.27
C SER A 58 -9.11 -7.79 -3.32
N VAL A 59 -9.11 -8.66 -2.31
CA VAL A 59 -9.99 -9.83 -2.22
C VAL A 59 -11.26 -9.46 -1.46
N LYS A 60 -12.40 -9.45 -2.17
CA LYS A 60 -13.70 -9.15 -1.57
C LYS A 60 -14.04 -10.14 -0.45
N GLY A 61 -14.41 -9.60 0.71
CA GLY A 61 -14.83 -10.39 1.88
C GLY A 61 -13.67 -10.93 2.74
N LEU A 62 -12.41 -10.72 2.33
CA LEU A 62 -11.27 -11.16 3.12
C LEU A 62 -10.96 -10.16 4.24
N MET A 63 -10.92 -10.65 5.49
CA MET A 63 -10.47 -9.87 6.63
C MET A 63 -8.97 -9.60 6.52
N SER A 64 -8.57 -8.33 6.66
CA SER A 64 -7.19 -7.92 6.42
C SER A 64 -6.84 -6.61 7.13
N LYS A 65 -5.55 -6.25 7.13
CA LYS A 65 -5.15 -4.90 7.51
C LYS A 65 -5.78 -3.91 6.51
N PRO A 66 -6.25 -2.72 6.96
CA PRO A 66 -6.87 -1.74 6.07
C PRO A 66 -5.82 -0.97 5.26
N ILE A 67 -5.03 -1.69 4.45
CA ILE A 67 -3.91 -1.17 3.66
C ILE A 67 -4.16 -1.59 2.20
N ILE A 68 -3.98 -0.64 1.28
CA ILE A 68 -4.06 -0.90 -0.16
C ILE A 68 -2.66 -1.22 -0.67
N ASP A 69 -2.46 -2.45 -1.16
CA ASP A 69 -1.20 -2.86 -1.77
C ASP A 69 -1.28 -2.66 -3.29
N ILE A 70 -0.30 -1.97 -3.86
CA ILE A 70 -0.27 -1.62 -5.29
C ILE A 70 0.97 -2.22 -5.93
N LEU A 71 0.77 -2.98 -7.01
CA LEU A 71 1.86 -3.45 -7.87
C LEU A 71 1.89 -2.61 -9.14
N MET A 72 2.98 -1.87 -9.33
CA MET A 72 3.25 -1.08 -10.53
C MET A 72 4.36 -1.73 -11.36
N GLU A 73 4.09 -1.96 -12.64
CA GLU A 73 5.07 -2.41 -13.63
C GLU A 73 5.45 -1.25 -14.54
N VAL A 74 6.75 -1.13 -14.80
CA VAL A 74 7.32 -0.02 -15.57
C VAL A 74 8.05 -0.51 -16.83
N SER A 75 8.18 0.36 -17.83
CA SER A 75 8.97 0.05 -19.02
C SER A 75 10.46 0.11 -18.73
N ALA A 76 11.20 -0.98 -19.01
CA ALA A 76 12.64 -1.10 -18.76
C ALA A 76 13.48 0.06 -19.35
N GLU A 77 13.00 0.69 -20.42
CA GLU A 77 13.75 1.68 -21.20
C GLU A 77 13.66 3.11 -20.65
N LYS A 78 12.85 3.35 -19.62
CA LYS A 78 12.58 4.70 -19.10
C LYS A 78 12.73 4.85 -17.59
N VAL A 79 13.38 3.88 -16.94
CA VAL A 79 13.40 3.86 -15.46
C VAL A 79 14.39 4.87 -14.89
N PHE A 80 15.53 5.18 -15.53
CA PHE A 80 16.43 6.27 -15.10
C PHE A 80 17.36 6.73 -16.24
N TYR A 81 17.14 7.94 -16.79
CA TYR A 81 18.13 8.81 -17.43
C TYR A 81 17.72 10.27 -17.26
#